data_AF-A0A358UZW4-F1
#
_entry.id   AF-A0A358UZW4-F1
#
_cell.length_a   1.000
_cell.length_b   1.000
_cell.length_c   1.000
_cell.angle_alpha   90.00
_cell.angle_beta   90.00
_cell.angle_gamma   90.00
#
_symmetry.space_group_name_H-M   'P 1'
#
loop_
_entity.id
_entity.type
_entity.pdbx_description
1 polymer ?
#
loop_
_entity_poly.entity_id
_entity_poly.type
_entity_poly.pdbx_seq_one_letter_code
_entity_poly.pdbx_strand_id
1 'polypeptide(L)'
;MMNERNVAMKRNTNEDFKWKLTKIHFGVIGAAMIFALSLLAQNTQYRDFTNKLVSLNKEKRELMDEKTRLTIKREALSDPIRIRSIAVEKYGMVGAEPNKVHEIESSSGVE
;
A
#
# COMPACT_ATOMS: atom_id res chain seq x y z
N MET A 1 -37.13 -27.55 -65.04
CA MET A 1 -37.20 -27.65 -63.57
C MET A 1 -35.88 -27.39 -62.82
N MET A 2 -34.75 -27.07 -63.48
CA MET A 2 -33.49 -26.78 -62.79
C MET A 2 -33.44 -25.38 -62.12
N ASN A 3 -34.24 -24.41 -62.59
CA ASN A 3 -34.14 -23.03 -62.14
C ASN A 3 -34.66 -22.80 -60.70
N GLU A 4 -35.75 -23.47 -60.32
CA GLU A 4 -36.36 -23.32 -58.99
C GLU A 4 -35.49 -23.88 -57.87
N ARG A 5 -34.78 -24.99 -58.13
CA ARG A 5 -33.83 -25.59 -57.17
C ARG A 5 -32.63 -24.68 -56.93
N ASN A 6 -32.10 -24.04 -57.96
CA ASN A 6 -30.98 -23.09 -57.83
C ASN A 6 -31.40 -21.83 -57.07
N VAL A 7 -32.62 -21.33 -57.29
CA VAL A 7 -33.16 -20.18 -56.55
C VAL A 7 -33.42 -20.53 -55.09
N ALA A 8 -33.98 -21.71 -54.79
CA ALA A 8 -34.19 -22.17 -53.42
C ALA A 8 -32.87 -22.39 -52.67
N MET A 9 -31.88 -23.00 -53.33
CA MET A 9 -30.54 -23.22 -52.75
C MET A 9 -29.83 -21.89 -52.44
N LYS A 10 -29.91 -20.91 -53.35
CA LYS A 10 -29.31 -19.57 -53.17
C LYS A 10 -29.99 -18.76 -52.07
N ARG A 11 -31.31 -18.92 -51.88
CA ARG A 11 -32.04 -18.31 -50.75
C ARG A 11 -31.63 -18.93 -49.43
N ASN A 12 -31.53 -20.25 -49.36
CA ASN A 12 -31.12 -20.96 -48.14
C ASN A 12 -29.71 -20.55 -47.69
N THR A 13 -28.75 -20.47 -48.63
CA THR A 13 -27.39 -20.01 -48.31
C THR A 13 -27.32 -18.56 -47.83
N ASN A 14 -28.20 -17.69 -48.35
CA ASN A 14 -28.25 -16.29 -47.93
C ASN A 14 -28.86 -16.14 -46.53
N GLU A 15 -29.91 -16.89 -46.22
CA GLU A 15 -30.52 -16.89 -44.87
C GLU A 15 -29.57 -17.50 -43.83
N ASP A 16 -28.86 -18.59 -44.17
CA ASP A 16 -27.82 -19.17 -43.31
C ASP A 16 -26.66 -18.20 -43.05
N PHE A 17 -26.24 -17.44 -44.07
CA PHE A 17 -25.18 -16.44 -43.93
C PHE A 17 -25.62 -15.27 -43.02
N LYS A 18 -26.84 -14.75 -43.22
CA LYS A 18 -27.42 -13.72 -42.34
C LYS A 18 -27.48 -14.21 -40.90
N TRP A 19 -27.96 -15.43 -40.67
CA TRP A 19 -28.06 -16.00 -39.33
C TRP A 19 -26.71 -16.15 -38.64
N LYS A 20 -25.67 -16.60 -39.36
CA LYS A 20 -24.30 -16.64 -38.85
C LYS A 20 -23.77 -15.24 -38.53
N LEU A 21 -24.01 -14.27 -39.41
CA LEU A 21 -23.59 -12.89 -39.20
C LEU A 21 -24.27 -12.26 -37.98
N THR A 22 -25.57 -12.50 -37.81
CA THR A 22 -26.35 -12.04 -36.65
C THR A 22 -25.82 -12.63 -35.35
N LYS A 23 -25.49 -13.93 -35.31
CA LYS A 23 -24.87 -14.57 -34.13
C LYS A 23 -23.53 -13.93 -33.76
N ILE A 24 -22.69 -13.63 -34.75
CA ILE A 24 -21.41 -12.96 -34.52
C ILE A 24 -21.65 -11.56 -33.94
N HIS A 25 -22.59 -10.80 -34.49
CA HIS A 25 -22.91 -9.46 -33.97
C HIS A 25 -23.39 -9.51 -32.52
N PHE A 26 -24.29 -10.43 -32.17
CA PHE A 26 -24.72 -10.60 -30.78
C PHE A 26 -23.56 -11.04 -29.86
N GLY A 27 -22.66 -11.90 -30.36
CA GLY A 27 -21.45 -12.28 -29.62
C GLY A 27 -20.53 -11.09 -29.34
N VAL A 28 -20.31 -10.22 -30.34
CA VAL A 28 -19.49 -9.01 -30.20
C VAL A 28 -20.13 -8.03 -29.22
N ILE A 29 -21.46 -7.82 -29.30
CA ILE A 29 -22.19 -6.95 -28.39
C ILE A 29 -22.11 -7.49 -26.95
N GLY A 30 -22.30 -8.80 -26.76
CA GLY A 30 -22.15 -9.44 -25.45
C GLY A 30 -20.76 -9.25 -24.86
N ALA A 31 -19.71 -9.46 -25.67
CA ALA A 31 -18.33 -9.25 -25.26
C ALA A 31 -18.06 -7.78 -24.89
N ALA A 32 -18.56 -6.84 -25.69
CA ALA A 32 -18.43 -5.39 -25.42
C ALA A 32 -19.14 -5.00 -24.11
N MET A 33 -20.29 -5.61 -23.82
CA MET A 33 -21.03 -5.36 -22.57
C MET A 33 -20.27 -5.86 -21.35
N ILE A 34 -19.70 -7.07 -21.40
CA ILE A 34 -18.86 -7.63 -20.33
C ILE A 34 -17.61 -6.76 -20.12
N PHE A 35 -16.98 -6.30 -21.21
CA PHE A 35 -15.82 -5.41 -21.14
C PHE A 35 -16.16 -4.07 -20.48
N ALA A 36 -17.29 -3.43 -20.86
CA ALA A 36 -17.74 -2.19 -20.26
C ALA A 36 -18.05 -2.34 -18.75
N LEU A 37 -18.71 -3.43 -18.35
CA LEU A 37 -18.95 -3.74 -16.94
C LEU A 37 -17.64 -3.96 -16.16
N SER A 38 -16.65 -4.61 -16.78
CA SER A 38 -15.33 -4.80 -16.17
C SER A 38 -14.61 -3.48 -15.94
N LEU A 39 -14.69 -2.54 -16.89
CA LEU A 39 -14.12 -1.19 -16.74
C LEU A 39 -14.80 -0.40 -15.62
N LEU A 40 -16.13 -0.47 -15.51
CA LEU A 40 -16.87 0.19 -14.42
C LEU A 40 -16.47 -0.36 -13.05
N ALA A 41 -16.38 -1.68 -12.91
CA ALA A 41 -15.92 -2.33 -11.68
C ALA A 41 -14.50 -1.88 -11.30
N GLN A 42 -13.57 -1.88 -12.25
CA GLN A 42 -12.19 -1.44 -12.03
C GLN A 42 -12.12 0.04 -11.59
N ASN A 43 -12.96 0.91 -12.14
CA ASN A 43 -12.94 2.33 -11.80
C ASN A 43 -13.38 2.59 -10.35
N THR A 44 -14.42 1.90 -9.88
CA THR A 44 -14.85 1.98 -8.47
C THR A 44 -13.77 1.49 -7.51
N GLN A 45 -13.14 0.37 -7.86
CA GLN A 45 -12.07 -0.22 -7.05
C GLN A 45 -10.84 0.68 -7.00
N TYR A 46 -10.49 1.33 -8.11
CA TYR A 46 -9.37 2.28 -8.18
C TYR A 46 -9.59 3.50 -7.28
N ARG A 47 -10.83 4.03 -7.25
CA ARG A 47 -11.19 5.15 -6.37
C ARG A 47 -11.05 4.77 -4.89
N ASP A 48 -11.52 3.58 -4.52
CA ASP A 48 -11.44 3.10 -3.14
C ASP A 48 -9.99 2.85 -2.71
N PHE A 49 -9.16 2.27 -3.59
CA PHE A 49 -7.73 2.12 -3.33
C PHE A 49 -7.02 3.46 -3.17
N THR A 50 -7.36 4.46 -4.00
CA THR A 50 -6.78 5.79 -3.91
C THR A 50 -7.14 6.47 -2.58
N ASN A 51 -8.41 6.42 -2.19
CA ASN A 51 -8.86 6.97 -0.91
C ASN A 51 -8.16 6.29 0.27
N LYS A 52 -8.01 4.96 0.21
CA LYS A 52 -7.29 4.18 1.24
C LYS A 52 -5.80 4.51 1.29
N LEU A 53 -5.16 4.76 0.14
CA LEU A 53 -3.77 5.21 0.08
C LEU A 53 -3.58 6.59 0.72
N VAL A 54 -4.51 7.51 0.47
CA VAL A 54 -4.49 8.84 1.10
C VAL A 54 -4.68 8.74 2.61
N SER A 55 -5.65 7.93 3.08
CA SER A 55 -5.88 7.76 4.52
C SER A 55 -4.68 7.12 5.22
N LEU A 56 -4.08 6.07 4.64
CA LEU A 56 -2.89 5.42 5.19
C LEU A 56 -1.68 6.36 5.22
N ASN A 57 -1.51 7.19 4.19
CA ASN A 57 -0.44 8.19 4.19
C ASN A 57 -0.62 9.25 5.27
N LYS A 58 -1.87 9.66 5.53
CA LYS A 58 -2.19 10.59 6.62
C LYS A 58 -1.88 9.97 7.98
N GLU A 59 -2.36 8.75 8.22
CA GLU A 59 -2.11 8.00 9.46
C GLU A 59 -0.60 7.78 9.70
N LYS A 60 0.15 7.43 8.64
CA LYS A 60 1.60 7.30 8.73
C LYS A 60 2.28 8.60 9.15
N ARG A 61 1.84 9.76 8.65
CA ARG A 61 2.38 11.06 9.06
C ARG A 61 2.07 11.36 10.52
N GLU A 62 0.82 11.17 10.94
CA GLU A 62 0.41 11.37 12.34
C GLU A 62 1.22 10.49 13.31
N LEU A 63 1.46 9.22 12.95
CA LEU A 63 2.31 8.31 13.72
C LEU A 63 3.78 8.74 13.77
N MET A 64 4.32 9.25 12.66
CA MET A 64 5.70 9.76 12.62
C MET A 64 5.86 11.03 13.47
N ASP A 65 4.87 11.93 13.42
CA ASP A 65 4.86 13.16 14.22
C ASP A 65 4.76 12.81 15.71
N GLU A 66 3.88 11.86 16.08
CA GLU A 66 3.75 11.39 17.45
C GLU A 66 5.02 10.69 17.95
N LYS A 67 5.65 9.85 17.11
CA LYS A 67 6.93 9.22 17.43
C LYS A 67 8.03 10.27 17.67
N THR A 68 8.07 11.30 16.83
CA THR A 68 9.05 12.39 16.96
C THR A 68 8.80 13.16 18.27
N ARG A 69 7.53 13.49 18.56
CA ARG A 69 7.12 14.14 19.81
C ARG A 69 7.52 13.33 21.04
N LEU A 70 7.28 12.02 21.03
CA LEU A 70 7.65 11.13 22.13
C LEU A 70 9.17 11.00 22.27
N THR A 71 9.91 10.99 21.17
CA THR A 71 11.39 10.96 21.20
C THR A 71 11.94 12.21 21.85
N ILE A 72 11.48 13.40 21.44
CA ILE A 72 11.88 14.68 22.04
C ILE A 72 11.52 14.72 23.53
N LYS A 73 10.30 14.30 23.90
CA LYS A 73 9.89 14.21 25.31
C LYS A 73 10.76 13.24 26.09
N ARG A 74 11.10 12.09 25.50
CA ARG A 74 11.99 11.11 26.13
C ARG A 74 13.34 11.74 26.38
N GLU A 75 13.96 12.34 25.37
CA GLU A 75 15.27 12.99 25.49
C GLU A 75 15.29 14.06 26.58
N ALA A 76 14.27 14.93 26.62
CA ALA A 76 14.13 15.93 27.67
C ALA A 76 13.94 15.33 29.08
N LEU A 77 13.29 14.17 29.17
CA LEU A 77 13.11 13.45 30.44
C LEU A 77 14.34 12.63 30.83
N SER A 78 15.11 12.14 29.87
CA SER A 78 16.32 11.36 30.10
C SER A 78 17.60 12.19 30.18
N ASP A 79 17.49 13.52 30.19
CA ASP A 79 18.63 14.42 30.39
C ASP A 79 19.35 14.07 31.72
N PRO A 80 20.63 13.65 31.66
CA PRO A 80 21.42 13.30 32.83
C PRO A 80 21.47 14.41 33.88
N ILE A 81 21.46 15.68 33.45
CA ILE A 81 21.51 16.84 34.36
C ILE A 81 20.22 16.91 35.18
N ARG A 82 19.07 16.77 34.51
CA ARG A 82 17.75 16.74 35.17
C ARG A 82 17.58 15.52 36.06
N ILE A 83 18.05 14.35 35.62
CA ILE A 83 18.00 13.13 36.44
C ILE A 83 18.84 13.34 37.71
N ARG A 84 20.05 13.89 37.57
CA ARG A 84 20.94 14.18 38.69
C ARG A 84 20.32 15.22 39.64
N SER A 85 19.71 16.29 39.12
CA SER A 85 19.06 17.30 39.96
C SER A 85 17.89 16.71 40.74
N ILE A 86 17.03 15.90 40.12
CA ILE A 86 15.92 15.22 40.80
C ILE A 86 16.44 14.23 41.85
N ALA A 87 17.48 13.46 41.53
CA ALA A 87 18.10 12.51 42.46
C ALA A 87 18.66 13.22 43.71
N VAL A 88 19.35 14.33 43.52
CA VAL A 88 19.91 15.14 44.61
C VAL A 88 18.80 15.82 45.41
N GLU A 89 17.88 16.52 44.75
CA GLU A 89 16.87 17.39 45.39
C GLU A 89 15.75 16.60 46.07
N LYS A 90 15.24 15.54 45.43
CA LYS A 90 14.08 14.79 45.94
C LYS A 90 14.45 13.57 46.76
N TYR A 91 15.57 12.94 46.45
CA TYR A 91 15.97 11.67 47.07
C TYR A 91 17.23 11.82 47.93
N GLY A 92 17.80 13.02 48.03
CA GLY A 92 19.01 13.27 48.83
C GLY A 92 20.22 12.49 48.33
N MET A 93 20.21 12.04 47.07
CA MET A 93 21.29 11.25 46.50
C MET A 93 22.46 12.15 46.15
N VAL A 94 23.52 12.13 46.96
CA VAL A 94 24.79 12.78 46.62
C VAL A 94 25.51 11.86 45.63
N GLY A 95 25.53 12.25 44.36
CA GLY A 95 26.16 11.43 43.32
C GLY A 95 27.65 11.21 43.59
N ALA A 96 28.14 9.99 43.36
CA ALA A 96 29.57 9.73 43.28
C ALA A 96 30.20 10.67 42.22
N GLU A 97 31.40 11.18 42.51
CA GLU A 97 32.21 11.88 41.51
C GLU A 97 32.30 11.04 40.23
N PRO A 98 32.32 11.66 39.03
CA PRO A 98 32.46 10.93 37.78
C PRO A 98 33.82 10.23 37.82
N ASN A 99 33.80 8.97 38.26
CA ASN A 99 35.00 8.20 38.44
C ASN A 99 35.55 7.93 37.05
N LYS A 100 36.79 8.39 36.85
CA LYS A 100 37.63 8.12 35.69
C LYS A 100 37.43 6.67 35.30
N VAL A 101 36.87 6.44 34.11
CA VAL A 101 36.87 5.12 33.50
C VAL A 101 38.32 4.67 33.52
N HIS A 102 38.58 3.63 34.28
CA HIS A 102 39.86 2.97 34.35
C HIS A 102 40.37 2.68 32.93
N GLU A 103 41.42 3.40 32.52
CA GLU A 103 42.42 2.85 31.61
C GLU A 103 42.97 1.60 32.30
N ILE A 104 42.39 0.45 32.03
CA ILE A 104 43.01 -0.84 32.32
C ILE A 104 43.13 -1.55 30.97
N GLU A 105 44.39 -1.82 30.64
CA GLU A 105 44.90 -2.77 29.64
C GLU A 105 45.03 -2.28 28.19
N SER A 106 45.84 -1.25 28.02
CA SER A 106 46.78 -1.15 26.90
C SER A 106 48.22 -1.14 27.42
N SER A 107 48.71 -2.27 27.97
CA SER A 107 50.13 -2.46 28.32
C SER A 107 50.39 -3.93 28.68
N SER A 108 51.49 -4.48 28.14
CA SER A 108 52.07 -5.83 28.27
C SER A 108 51.29 -6.98 27.61
N GLY A 109 51.68 -7.57 26.48
CA GLY A 109 52.99 -7.58 25.83
C GLY A 109 53.98 -8.47 26.58
N VAL A 110 54.35 -9.60 25.96
CA VAL A 110 55.44 -10.54 26.31
C VAL A 110 55.07 -11.44 27.50
N GLU A 111 54.88 -12.76 27.34
CA GLU A 111 55.80 -13.80 26.83
C GLU A 111 55.11 -14.90 26.00
#